data_AF-A0A4Y2JGI9-F1
#
_entry.id   AF-A0A4Y2JGI9-F1
#
_cell.length_a   1.000
_cell.length_b   1.000
_cell.length_c   1.000
_cell.angle_alpha   90.00
_cell.angle_beta   90.00
_cell.angle_gamma   90.00
#
_symmetry.space_group_name_H-M   'P 1'
#
loop_
_entity.id
_entity.type
_entity.pdbx_description
1 polymer ?
#
loop_
_entity_poly.entity_id
_entity_poly.type
_entity_poly.pdbx_seq_one_letter_code
_entity_poly.pdbx_strand_id
1 'polypeptide(L)'
;SVISTYHHFYILKDKGTEKELQNFLERSISSGTGALFEALKRLGINTEDIALESTVSCPREMSHYNGHHLTWPETPIGQSTLPDEMCVTAEGSALERKCLGDFYTGAHWSPVEKDCAGVQPELTVSLHRLSKTNITEDNVANTTMSMEMLTATSGDLSPTDVKYVAQILSNVASVPSIEPELIEKVVKACYDCGLAALRFVLVEFDKSGMAWQLLALLQIMISKNVLLISLFEYNDKPLCNVRVNGCTDAVWPLSPPLMCEIFTATTRETADALTSPRATSILPVPTQTTDEALERQAVGMQLKCGKLSLPPVRSSSKQNNVLRQGQKWMKEEADDKEY
;
A
#
# COMPACT_ATOMS: atom_id res chain seq x y z
N SER A 1 9.58 -30.33 19.91
CA SER A 1 9.75 -29.06 19.16
C SER A 1 9.26 -29.28 17.75
N VAL A 2 8.50 -28.34 17.19
CA VAL A 2 8.17 -28.35 15.75
C VAL A 2 9.33 -27.68 15.04
N ILE A 3 10.00 -28.38 14.14
CA ILE A 3 11.04 -27.81 13.28
C ILE A 3 10.34 -27.44 11.98
N SER A 4 10.21 -26.15 11.72
CA SER A 4 9.78 -25.63 10.41
C SER A 4 11.02 -25.33 9.58
N THR A 5 11.04 -25.80 8.34
CA THR A 5 12.05 -25.46 7.36
C THR A 5 11.46 -24.53 6.31
N TYR A 6 12.22 -23.50 5.95
CA TYR A 6 11.81 -22.47 4.99
C TYR A 6 12.76 -22.51 3.80
N HIS A 7 12.20 -22.60 2.60
CA HIS A 7 12.95 -22.51 1.35
C HIS A 7 12.40 -21.36 0.52
N HIS A 8 13.31 -20.58 -0.06
CA HIS A 8 12.97 -19.43 -0.87
C HIS A 8 13.27 -19.70 -2.33
N PHE A 9 12.31 -19.34 -3.17
CA PHE A 9 12.42 -19.44 -4.62
C PHE A 9 12.37 -18.04 -5.19
N TYR A 10 13.35 -17.72 -6.03
CA TYR A 10 13.40 -16.46 -6.76
C TYR A 10 13.15 -16.72 -8.24
N ILE A 11 12.21 -15.98 -8.81
CA ILE A 11 11.95 -16.00 -10.26
C ILE A 11 12.44 -14.70 -10.84
N LEU A 12 13.14 -14.78 -11.97
CA LEU A 12 13.40 -13.62 -12.79
C LEU A 12 12.10 -13.18 -13.47
N LYS A 13 11.79 -11.88 -13.40
CA LYS A 13 10.53 -11.31 -13.89
C LYS A 13 10.24 -11.59 -15.38
N ASP A 14 11.27 -11.83 -16.19
CA ASP A 14 11.16 -12.19 -17.61
C ASP A 14 10.84 -13.68 -17.84
N LYS A 15 10.99 -14.53 -16.82
CA LYS A 15 10.76 -15.98 -16.90
C LYS A 15 9.39 -16.41 -16.43
N GLY A 16 8.69 -15.56 -15.69
CA GLY A 16 7.34 -15.83 -15.24
C GLY A 16 6.94 -14.97 -14.05
N THR A 17 5.71 -15.18 -13.62
CA THR A 17 5.08 -14.53 -12.47
C THR A 17 5.09 -15.45 -11.25
N GLU A 18 4.96 -14.87 -10.06
CA GLU A 18 4.78 -15.62 -8.82
C GLU A 18 3.62 -16.61 -8.92
N LYS A 19 2.51 -16.17 -9.49
CA LYS A 19 1.31 -16.99 -9.71
C LYS A 19 1.58 -18.20 -10.60
N GLU A 20 2.43 -18.08 -11.61
CA GLU A 20 2.79 -19.21 -12.48
C GLU A 20 3.65 -20.23 -11.74
N LEU A 21 4.60 -19.80 -10.90
CA LEU A 21 5.38 -20.69 -10.06
C LEU A 21 4.51 -21.37 -9.00
N GLN A 22 3.63 -20.62 -8.34
CA GLN A 22 2.68 -21.16 -7.39
C GLN A 22 1.84 -22.25 -8.05
N ASN A 23 1.21 -21.95 -9.18
CA ASN A 23 0.42 -22.91 -9.95
C ASN A 23 1.24 -24.13 -10.39
N PHE A 24 2.52 -23.96 -10.71
CA PHE A 24 3.41 -25.06 -11.08
C PHE A 24 3.71 -25.97 -9.89
N LEU A 25 4.04 -25.39 -8.73
CA LEU A 25 4.33 -26.12 -7.50
C LEU A 25 3.07 -26.83 -6.99
N GLU A 26 1.94 -26.15 -6.93
CA GLU A 26 0.66 -26.72 -6.53
C GLU A 26 0.22 -27.87 -7.43
N ARG A 27 0.36 -27.73 -8.77
CA ARG A 27 0.12 -28.84 -9.71
C ARG A 27 1.07 -30.00 -9.49
N SER A 28 2.35 -29.72 -9.23
CA SER A 28 3.36 -30.77 -8.99
C SER A 28 3.15 -31.50 -7.66
N ILE A 29 2.57 -30.84 -6.66
CA ILE A 29 2.22 -31.42 -5.36
C ILE A 29 0.90 -32.22 -5.48
N SER A 30 -0.11 -31.66 -6.13
CA SER A 30 -1.45 -32.25 -6.25
C SER A 30 -1.55 -33.41 -7.24
N SER A 31 -0.67 -33.47 -8.26
CA SER A 31 -0.67 -34.58 -9.24
C SER A 31 -0.36 -35.95 -8.62
N GLY A 32 0.17 -36.00 -7.38
CA GLY A 32 0.61 -37.22 -6.72
C GLY A 32 1.70 -37.98 -7.48
N THR A 33 2.32 -37.34 -8.48
CA THR A 33 3.26 -37.96 -9.41
C THR A 33 4.38 -36.98 -9.75
N GLY A 34 5.60 -37.49 -9.90
CA GLY A 34 6.78 -36.69 -10.26
C GLY A 34 7.83 -36.62 -9.15
N ALA A 35 8.98 -36.04 -9.49
CA ALA A 35 10.17 -36.06 -8.63
C ALA A 35 9.95 -35.31 -7.29
N LEU A 36 9.20 -34.19 -7.30
CA LEU A 36 8.92 -33.41 -6.10
C LEU A 36 8.06 -34.19 -5.11
N PHE A 37 6.93 -34.76 -5.58
CA PHE A 37 6.04 -35.56 -4.74
C PHE A 37 6.75 -36.79 -4.15
N GLU A 38 7.54 -37.51 -4.95
CA GLU A 38 8.34 -38.64 -4.47
C GLU A 38 9.40 -38.23 -3.44
N ALA A 39 10.00 -37.04 -3.60
CA ALA A 39 10.91 -36.49 -2.60
C ALA A 39 10.20 -36.14 -1.29
N LEU A 40 9.04 -35.48 -1.34
CA LEU A 40 8.22 -35.15 -0.17
C LEU A 40 7.77 -36.41 0.58
N LYS A 41 7.32 -37.42 -0.16
CA LYS A 41 6.93 -38.74 0.38
C LYS A 41 8.10 -39.45 1.06
N ARG A 42 9.29 -39.43 0.46
CA ARG A 42 10.52 -39.99 1.08
C ARG A 42 10.91 -39.28 2.37
N LEU A 43 10.65 -37.98 2.47
CA LEU A 43 10.88 -37.18 3.68
C LEU A 43 9.77 -37.34 4.72
N GLY A 44 8.67 -38.05 4.39
CA GLY A 44 7.52 -38.21 5.28
C GLY A 44 6.76 -36.90 5.53
N ILE A 45 6.83 -35.96 4.58
CA ILE A 45 6.11 -34.68 4.64
C ILE A 45 4.75 -34.90 3.98
N ASN A 46 3.66 -34.68 4.72
CA ASN A 46 2.33 -34.71 4.12
C ASN A 46 2.16 -33.46 3.25
N THR A 47 1.51 -33.62 2.09
CA THR A 47 1.25 -32.49 1.19
C THR A 47 0.32 -31.46 1.81
N GLU A 48 -0.56 -31.88 2.73
CA GLU A 48 -1.46 -31.01 3.51
C GLU A 48 -0.70 -30.11 4.50
N ASP A 49 0.52 -30.51 4.88
CA ASP A 49 1.38 -29.73 5.79
C ASP A 49 2.18 -28.66 5.05
N ILE A 50 2.07 -28.57 3.71
CA ILE A 50 2.85 -27.64 2.90
C ILE A 50 2.03 -26.39 2.60
N ALA A 51 2.54 -25.24 3.02
CA ALA A 51 2.00 -23.93 2.65
C ALA A 51 2.97 -23.20 1.71
N LEU A 52 2.40 -22.59 0.66
CA LEU A 52 3.09 -21.68 -0.23
C LEU A 52 2.60 -20.27 0.08
N GLU A 53 3.50 -19.42 0.55
CA GLU A 53 3.19 -18.04 0.92
C GLU A 53 4.08 -17.10 0.12
N SER A 54 3.49 -16.00 -0.37
CA SER A 54 4.27 -14.92 -0.99
C SER A 54 5.21 -14.29 0.01
N THR A 55 6.35 -13.78 -0.41
CA THR A 55 7.19 -12.92 0.47
C THR A 55 7.04 -11.44 0.17
N VAL A 56 6.08 -11.05 -0.69
CA VAL A 56 5.92 -9.66 -1.15
C VAL A 56 4.52 -9.10 -0.91
N SER A 57 3.46 -9.92 -1.06
CA SER A 57 2.08 -9.46 -0.96
C SER A 57 1.15 -10.54 -0.43
N CYS A 58 0.11 -10.14 0.30
CA CYS A 58 -0.96 -11.04 0.66
C CYS A 58 -1.83 -11.28 -0.58
N PRO A 59 -2.16 -12.53 -0.92
CA PRO A 59 -2.95 -12.84 -2.09
C PRO A 59 -4.38 -12.34 -1.94
N ARG A 60 -5.05 -12.12 -3.07
CA ARG A 60 -6.48 -11.80 -3.10
C ARG A 60 -7.27 -12.91 -2.38
N GLU A 61 -8.04 -12.54 -1.37
CA GLU A 61 -8.79 -13.49 -0.52
C GLU A 61 -10.26 -13.09 -0.44
N MET A 62 -11.16 -14.08 -0.47
CA MET A 62 -12.56 -13.88 -0.11
C MET A 62 -12.80 -14.41 1.31
N SER A 63 -13.52 -13.63 2.10
CA SER A 63 -13.79 -13.92 3.51
C SER A 63 -15.26 -13.69 3.82
N HIS A 64 -15.80 -14.46 4.78
CA HIS A 64 -17.18 -14.33 5.22
C HIS A 64 -17.21 -13.77 6.65
N TYR A 65 -17.75 -12.57 6.81
CA TYR A 65 -17.87 -11.89 8.11
C TYR A 65 -19.31 -11.41 8.31
N ASN A 66 -19.98 -11.92 9.34
CA ASN A 66 -21.36 -11.55 9.70
C ASN A 66 -22.37 -11.58 8.53
N GLY A 67 -22.23 -12.58 7.65
CA GLY A 67 -23.08 -12.73 6.46
C GLY A 67 -22.70 -11.84 5.27
N HIS A 68 -21.66 -11.02 5.39
CA HIS A 68 -21.07 -10.29 4.30
C HIS A 68 -19.93 -11.09 3.66
N HIS A 69 -19.94 -11.14 2.33
CA HIS A 69 -18.83 -11.63 1.53
C HIS A 69 -17.91 -10.45 1.23
N LEU A 70 -16.70 -10.49 1.77
CA LEU A 70 -15.70 -9.43 1.60
C LEU A 70 -14.51 -9.98 0.81
N THR A 71 -14.15 -9.26 -0.24
CA THR A 71 -13.05 -9.56 -1.15
C THR A 71 -11.91 -8.60 -0.89
N TRP A 72 -10.79 -9.12 -0.39
CA TRP A 72 -9.57 -8.37 -0.13
C TRP A 72 -8.69 -8.38 -1.38
N PRO A 73 -8.33 -7.23 -1.96
CA PRO A 73 -7.41 -7.18 -3.09
C PRO A 73 -6.00 -7.57 -2.66
N GLU A 74 -5.18 -7.99 -3.63
CA GLU A 74 -3.77 -8.26 -3.37
C GLU A 74 -3.09 -7.02 -2.79
N THR A 75 -2.38 -7.18 -1.68
CA THR A 75 -1.86 -6.05 -0.90
C THR A 75 -0.42 -6.31 -0.44
N PRO A 76 0.54 -5.41 -0.71
CA PRO A 76 1.91 -5.56 -0.25
C PRO A 76 2.06 -5.70 1.26
N ILE A 77 3.06 -6.46 1.71
CA ILE A 77 3.39 -6.59 3.13
C ILE A 77 3.60 -5.20 3.76
N GLY A 78 3.00 -5.00 4.93
CA GLY A 78 3.08 -3.76 5.70
C GLY A 78 1.98 -2.76 5.37
N GLN A 79 1.24 -2.94 4.27
CA GLN A 79 0.13 -2.06 3.88
C GLN A 79 -1.23 -2.55 4.40
N SER A 80 -2.15 -1.60 4.57
CA SER A 80 -3.56 -1.86 4.84
C SER A 80 -4.38 -1.66 3.59
N THR A 81 -5.45 -2.45 3.44
CA THR A 81 -6.39 -2.32 2.34
C THR A 81 -7.83 -2.39 2.83
N LEU A 82 -8.76 -2.00 1.95
CA LEU A 82 -10.19 -2.20 2.13
C LEU A 82 -10.67 -3.40 1.33
N PRO A 83 -11.81 -3.99 1.74
CA PRO A 83 -12.51 -4.90 0.85
C PRO A 83 -13.03 -4.14 -0.39
N ASP A 84 -13.21 -4.86 -1.49
CA ASP A 84 -13.78 -4.31 -2.73
C ASP A 84 -15.24 -3.88 -2.51
N GLU A 85 -15.95 -4.60 -1.65
CA GLU A 85 -17.31 -4.32 -1.17
C GLU A 85 -17.29 -3.26 -0.05
N MET A 86 -18.36 -2.48 0.02
CA MET A 86 -18.50 -1.43 1.03
C MET A 86 -18.79 -2.04 2.40
N CYS A 87 -17.88 -1.84 3.35
CA CYS A 87 -18.06 -2.22 4.75
C CYS A 87 -17.55 -1.11 5.67
N VAL A 88 -18.48 -0.57 6.47
CA VAL A 88 -18.24 0.49 7.45
C VAL A 88 -18.48 -0.10 8.82
N THR A 89 -17.58 0.15 9.78
CA THR A 89 -17.71 -0.31 11.16
C THR A 89 -18.80 0.47 11.89
N ALA A 90 -19.21 0.00 13.07
CA ALA A 90 -20.19 0.71 13.90
C ALA A 90 -19.74 2.15 14.27
N GLU A 91 -18.43 2.42 14.24
CA GLU A 91 -17.86 3.74 14.49
C GLU A 91 -17.81 4.65 13.24
N GLY A 92 -18.32 4.21 12.09
CA GLY A 92 -18.28 4.98 10.84
C GLY A 92 -16.94 4.91 10.10
N SER A 93 -15.99 4.10 10.59
CA SER A 93 -14.70 3.89 9.93
C SER A 93 -14.78 2.81 8.87
N ALA A 94 -13.96 2.91 7.82
CA ALA A 94 -13.89 1.86 6.81
C ALA A 94 -13.25 0.60 7.42
N LEU A 95 -13.76 -0.58 7.07
CA LEU A 95 -13.15 -1.82 7.53
C LEU A 95 -11.83 -2.06 6.79
N GLU A 96 -10.74 -2.02 7.53
CA GLU A 96 -9.39 -2.22 7.01
C GLU A 96 -8.82 -3.57 7.44
N ARG A 97 -7.97 -4.14 6.59
CA ARG A 97 -7.18 -5.33 6.90
C ARG A 97 -5.74 -5.09 6.48
N LYS A 98 -4.81 -5.50 7.32
CA LYS A 98 -3.38 -5.30 7.10
C LYS A 98 -2.75 -6.57 6.54
N CYS A 99 -1.93 -6.42 5.50
CA CYS A 99 -1.05 -7.50 5.10
C CYS A 99 0.18 -7.50 6.00
N LEU A 100 0.37 -8.60 6.72
CA LEU A 100 1.50 -8.82 7.62
C LEU A 100 2.44 -9.85 7.00
N GLY A 101 3.61 -9.98 7.61
CA GLY A 101 4.59 -10.96 7.22
C GLY A 101 5.97 -10.35 7.03
N ASP A 102 6.91 -11.24 6.74
CA ASP A 102 8.26 -10.91 6.36
C ASP A 102 8.83 -12.07 5.53
N PHE A 103 10.15 -12.01 5.29
CA PHE A 103 10.88 -13.03 4.56
C PHE A 103 10.89 -14.41 5.24
N TYR A 104 10.75 -14.48 6.56
CA TYR A 104 10.77 -15.71 7.34
C TYR A 104 9.38 -16.30 7.57
N THR A 105 8.34 -15.49 7.65
CA THR A 105 6.98 -15.98 7.93
C THR A 105 6.13 -16.19 6.70
N GLY A 106 6.43 -15.48 5.60
CA GLY A 106 5.50 -15.34 4.48
C GLY A 106 4.45 -14.27 4.75
N ALA A 107 3.84 -13.79 3.67
CA ALA A 107 2.77 -12.82 3.66
C ALA A 107 1.47 -13.48 4.09
N HIS A 108 0.85 -12.91 5.11
CA HIS A 108 -0.42 -13.39 5.64
C HIS A 108 -1.27 -12.21 6.09
N TRP A 109 -2.58 -12.38 5.95
CA TRP A 109 -3.51 -11.34 6.35
C TRP A 109 -3.66 -11.26 7.87
N SER A 110 -3.75 -10.04 8.40
CA SER A 110 -4.14 -9.81 9.79
C SER A 110 -5.55 -10.36 10.06
N PRO A 111 -5.86 -10.74 11.31
CA PRO A 111 -7.24 -10.96 11.70
C PRO A 111 -8.06 -9.69 11.47
N VAL A 112 -9.34 -9.87 11.17
CA VAL A 112 -10.30 -8.77 11.07
C VAL A 112 -10.80 -8.48 12.48
N GLU A 113 -10.43 -7.33 13.03
CA GLU A 113 -10.70 -6.97 14.44
C GLU A 113 -12.11 -6.40 14.65
N LYS A 114 -12.75 -5.90 13.59
CA LYS A 114 -14.03 -5.18 13.65
C LYS A 114 -15.02 -5.75 12.65
N ASP A 115 -16.29 -5.59 12.96
CA ASP A 115 -17.39 -6.05 12.12
C ASP A 115 -17.99 -4.93 11.25
N CYS A 116 -18.58 -5.32 10.12
CA CYS A 116 -19.42 -4.42 9.33
C CYS A 116 -20.69 -4.06 10.11
N ALA A 117 -21.04 -2.78 10.12
CA ALA A 117 -22.34 -2.31 10.56
C ALA A 117 -23.43 -2.82 9.61
N GLY A 118 -24.54 -3.32 10.17
CA GLY A 118 -25.64 -3.85 9.37
C GLY A 118 -26.42 -2.80 8.57
N VAL A 119 -26.33 -1.52 8.96
CA VAL A 119 -26.95 -0.39 8.26
C VAL A 119 -25.88 0.65 7.98
N GLN A 120 -25.72 1.02 6.71
CA GLN A 120 -24.73 2.00 6.27
C GLN A 120 -25.41 3.36 6.03
N PRO A 121 -24.74 4.49 6.35
CA PRO A 121 -25.29 5.81 6.08
C PRO A 121 -25.56 6.01 4.59
N GLU A 122 -26.70 6.61 4.25
CA GLU A 122 -27.11 6.84 2.85
C GLU A 122 -26.09 7.69 2.07
N LEU A 123 -25.47 8.65 2.75
CA LEU A 123 -24.39 9.46 2.20
C LEU A 123 -23.20 8.60 1.76
N THR A 124 -22.70 7.74 2.65
CA THR A 124 -21.55 6.87 2.39
C THR A 124 -21.84 5.89 1.25
N VAL A 125 -23.05 5.32 1.22
CA VAL A 125 -23.53 4.47 0.14
C VAL A 125 -23.51 5.22 -1.20
N SER A 126 -23.96 6.46 -1.20
CA SER A 126 -24.02 7.31 -2.40
C SER A 126 -22.63 7.69 -2.90
N LEU A 127 -21.73 8.08 -2.01
CA LEU A 127 -20.33 8.40 -2.34
C LEU A 127 -19.57 7.18 -2.84
N HIS A 128 -19.75 6.01 -2.22
CA HIS A 128 -19.17 4.75 -2.70
C HIS A 128 -19.66 4.39 -4.11
N ARG A 129 -20.96 4.49 -4.36
CA ARG A 129 -21.51 4.23 -5.70
C ARG A 129 -20.93 5.20 -6.73
N LEU A 130 -20.78 6.46 -6.36
CA LEU A 130 -20.19 7.48 -7.21
C LEU A 130 -18.70 7.20 -7.48
N SER A 131 -17.94 6.73 -6.49
CA SER A 131 -16.51 6.40 -6.63
C SER A 131 -16.23 5.20 -7.52
N LYS A 132 -17.19 4.28 -7.66
CA LYS A 132 -17.10 3.12 -8.57
C LYS A 132 -17.54 3.43 -10.01
N THR A 133 -18.04 4.64 -10.28
CA THR A 133 -18.45 5.04 -11.62
C THR A 133 -17.22 5.22 -12.50
N ASN A 134 -17.24 4.67 -13.72
CA ASN A 134 -16.18 4.91 -14.71
C ASN A 134 -16.30 6.35 -15.22
N ILE A 135 -15.39 7.23 -14.75
CA ILE A 135 -15.42 8.65 -15.09
C ILE A 135 -14.79 8.86 -16.46
N THR A 136 -15.56 9.44 -17.38
CA THR A 136 -15.17 9.78 -18.75
C THR A 136 -15.35 11.29 -18.97
N GLU A 137 -14.88 11.79 -20.11
CA GLU A 137 -15.04 13.21 -20.49
C GLU A 137 -16.53 13.63 -20.51
N ASP A 138 -17.44 12.74 -20.88
CA ASP A 138 -18.89 13.05 -20.98
C ASP A 138 -19.60 13.14 -19.62
N ASN A 139 -19.07 12.51 -18.56
CA ASN A 139 -19.75 12.40 -17.26
C ASN A 139 -19.00 13.04 -16.09
N VAL A 140 -17.78 13.54 -16.31
CA VAL A 140 -16.95 14.17 -15.27
C VAL A 140 -17.67 15.37 -14.62
N ALA A 141 -18.39 16.17 -15.39
CA ALA A 141 -19.17 17.30 -14.89
C ALA A 141 -20.31 16.88 -13.96
N ASN A 142 -21.09 15.88 -14.37
CA ASN A 142 -22.20 15.37 -13.55
C ASN A 142 -21.69 14.66 -12.29
N THR A 143 -20.57 13.95 -12.40
CA THR A 143 -19.97 13.23 -11.28
C THR A 143 -19.42 14.19 -10.23
N THR A 144 -18.68 15.22 -10.65
CA THR A 144 -18.15 16.25 -9.74
C THR A 144 -19.27 17.05 -9.08
N MET A 145 -20.31 17.43 -9.83
CA MET A 145 -21.48 18.12 -9.27
C MET A 145 -22.26 17.25 -8.26
N SER A 146 -22.39 15.95 -8.54
CA SER A 146 -23.05 15.01 -7.61
C SER A 146 -22.24 14.86 -6.32
N MET A 147 -20.92 14.77 -6.44
CA MET A 147 -20.02 14.73 -5.28
C MET A 147 -20.12 16.01 -4.45
N GLU A 148 -20.07 17.19 -5.09
CA GLU A 148 -20.21 18.51 -4.42
C GLU A 148 -21.56 18.60 -3.69
N MET A 149 -22.66 18.19 -4.33
CA MET A 149 -23.98 18.21 -3.71
C MET A 149 -24.07 17.29 -2.48
N LEU A 150 -23.51 16.08 -2.55
CA LEU A 150 -23.48 15.13 -1.45
C LEU A 150 -22.66 15.67 -0.27
N THR A 151 -21.51 16.30 -0.52
CA THR A 151 -20.63 16.80 0.54
C THR A 151 -21.09 18.15 1.11
N ALA A 152 -21.74 19.00 0.31
CA ALA A 152 -22.25 20.30 0.78
C ALA A 152 -23.49 20.18 1.67
N THR A 153 -24.29 19.11 1.48
CA THR A 153 -25.51 18.86 2.28
C THR A 153 -25.23 18.07 3.56
N SER A 154 -24.08 17.41 3.64
CA SER A 154 -23.67 16.66 4.84
C SER A 154 -23.10 17.59 5.91
N GLY A 155 -23.60 17.48 7.14
CA GLY A 155 -23.06 18.25 8.27
C GLY A 155 -21.64 17.83 8.65
N ASP A 156 -21.39 16.52 8.73
CA ASP A 156 -20.10 15.92 9.04
C ASP A 156 -19.81 14.75 8.10
N LEU A 157 -18.60 14.71 7.54
CA LEU A 157 -18.11 13.58 6.74
C LEU A 157 -17.37 12.60 7.64
N SER A 158 -17.72 11.31 7.54
CA SER A 158 -16.94 10.25 8.20
C SER A 158 -15.57 10.07 7.51
N PRO A 159 -14.60 9.42 8.17
CA PRO A 159 -13.34 9.05 7.53
C PRO A 159 -13.53 8.24 6.24
N THR A 160 -14.59 7.42 6.19
CA THR A 160 -14.96 6.64 5.01
C THR A 160 -15.45 7.53 3.86
N ASP A 161 -16.26 8.54 4.17
CA ASP A 161 -16.77 9.47 3.17
C ASP A 161 -15.63 10.26 2.52
N VAL A 162 -14.69 10.76 3.34
CA VAL A 162 -13.50 11.48 2.86
C VAL A 162 -12.68 10.60 1.91
N LYS A 163 -12.56 9.31 2.22
CA LYS A 163 -11.84 8.36 1.36
C LYS A 163 -12.54 8.17 0.00
N TYR A 164 -13.86 8.02 -0.02
CA TYR A 164 -14.59 7.90 -1.28
C TYR A 164 -14.55 9.18 -2.11
N VAL A 165 -14.60 10.35 -1.46
CA VAL A 165 -14.35 11.64 -2.11
C VAL A 165 -12.96 11.67 -2.75
N ALA A 166 -11.91 11.28 -2.02
CA ALA A 166 -10.55 11.20 -2.56
C ALA A 166 -10.44 10.25 -3.76
N GLN A 167 -11.14 9.12 -3.71
CA GLN A 167 -11.19 8.17 -4.84
C GLN A 167 -11.92 8.75 -6.05
N ILE A 168 -13.05 9.44 -5.87
CA ILE A 168 -13.75 10.14 -6.96
C ILE A 168 -12.80 11.17 -7.60
N LEU A 169 -12.14 11.98 -6.79
CA LEU A 169 -11.18 12.98 -7.27
C LEU A 169 -10.00 12.36 -8.03
N SER A 170 -9.48 11.23 -7.56
CA SER A 170 -8.42 10.49 -8.26
C SER A 170 -8.90 10.00 -9.64
N ASN A 171 -10.14 9.51 -9.73
CA ASN A 171 -10.73 9.08 -10.99
C ASN A 171 -10.94 10.28 -11.94
N VAL A 172 -11.41 11.41 -11.41
CA VAL A 172 -11.55 12.68 -12.18
C VAL A 172 -10.20 13.13 -12.72
N ALA A 173 -9.15 13.14 -11.90
CA ALA A 173 -7.80 13.56 -12.29
C ALA A 173 -7.14 12.63 -13.33
N SER A 174 -7.71 11.44 -13.56
CA SER A 174 -7.27 10.49 -14.57
C SER A 174 -7.86 10.78 -15.96
N VAL A 175 -8.88 11.64 -16.05
CA VAL A 175 -9.45 12.10 -17.33
C VAL A 175 -8.44 13.06 -18.01
N PRO A 176 -8.09 12.87 -19.29
CA PRO A 176 -7.01 13.60 -19.94
C PRO A 176 -7.35 15.07 -20.27
N SER A 177 -8.63 15.39 -20.46
CA SER A 177 -9.12 16.74 -20.76
C SER A 177 -10.20 17.12 -19.75
N ILE A 178 -9.92 18.12 -18.91
CA ILE A 178 -10.86 18.64 -17.92
C ILE A 178 -11.08 20.12 -18.23
N GLU A 179 -12.33 20.52 -18.43
CA GLU A 179 -12.68 21.93 -18.67
C GLU A 179 -12.30 22.80 -17.46
N PRO A 180 -11.82 24.04 -17.65
CA PRO A 180 -11.38 24.91 -16.55
C PRO A 180 -12.44 25.15 -15.47
N GLU A 181 -13.72 25.24 -15.85
CA GLU A 181 -14.84 25.40 -14.91
C GLU A 181 -14.98 24.21 -13.94
N LEU A 182 -14.59 23.01 -14.38
CA LEU A 182 -14.58 21.81 -13.54
C LEU A 182 -13.44 21.82 -12.54
N ILE A 183 -12.30 22.43 -12.90
CA ILE A 183 -11.17 22.59 -11.99
C ILE A 183 -11.58 23.47 -10.81
N GLU A 184 -12.28 24.57 -11.05
CA GLU A 184 -12.76 25.45 -9.98
C GLU A 184 -13.69 24.71 -9.01
N LYS A 185 -14.62 23.92 -9.52
CA LYS A 185 -15.53 23.09 -8.70
C LYS A 185 -14.77 22.04 -7.90
N VAL A 186 -13.80 21.37 -8.51
CA VAL A 186 -12.94 20.39 -7.84
C VAL A 186 -12.11 21.06 -6.73
N VAL A 187 -11.51 22.22 -7.01
CA VAL A 187 -10.72 22.98 -6.03
C VAL A 187 -11.61 23.42 -4.87
N LYS A 188 -12.81 23.92 -5.14
CA LYS A 188 -13.77 24.31 -4.12
C LYS A 188 -14.20 23.12 -3.26
N ALA A 189 -14.57 22.00 -3.88
CA ALA A 189 -14.90 20.77 -3.16
C ALA A 189 -13.71 20.27 -2.32
N CYS A 190 -12.48 20.35 -2.84
CA CYS A 190 -11.26 20.05 -2.11
C CYS A 190 -10.99 21.01 -0.96
N TYR A 191 -11.34 22.29 -1.08
CA TYR A 191 -11.18 23.27 -0.01
C TYR A 191 -12.19 23.04 1.10
N ASP A 192 -13.45 22.81 0.74
CA ASP A 192 -14.54 22.54 1.68
C ASP A 192 -14.33 21.19 2.40
N CYS A 193 -14.01 20.13 1.65
CA CYS A 193 -13.60 18.84 2.22
C CYS A 193 -12.26 18.95 2.95
N GLY A 194 -11.32 19.75 2.45
CA GLY A 194 -9.99 19.92 2.99
C GLY A 194 -10.00 20.63 4.32
N LEU A 195 -10.91 21.58 4.55
CA LEU A 195 -11.11 22.19 5.87
C LEU A 195 -11.69 21.18 6.86
N ALA A 196 -12.66 20.36 6.42
CA ALA A 196 -13.26 19.30 7.24
C ALA A 196 -12.24 18.20 7.55
N ALA A 197 -11.46 17.80 6.54
CA ALA A 197 -10.39 16.83 6.63
C ALA A 197 -9.22 17.37 7.44
N LEU A 198 -8.82 18.64 7.33
CA LEU A 198 -7.79 19.23 8.21
C LEU A 198 -8.23 19.19 9.67
N ARG A 199 -9.53 19.43 9.93
CA ARG A 199 -10.11 19.30 11.28
C ARG A 199 -10.00 17.87 11.82
N PHE A 200 -10.19 16.86 10.96
CA PHE A 200 -9.99 15.44 11.30
C PHE A 200 -8.50 15.05 11.37
N VAL A 201 -7.67 15.56 10.46
CA VAL A 201 -6.24 15.29 10.32
C VAL A 201 -5.49 15.80 11.54
N LEU A 202 -5.91 16.92 12.12
CA LEU A 202 -5.34 17.46 13.35
C LEU A 202 -5.66 16.63 14.60
N VAL A 203 -6.61 15.69 14.54
CA VAL A 203 -7.02 14.87 15.69
C VAL A 203 -6.53 13.42 15.59
N GLU A 204 -6.33 12.86 14.39
CA GLU A 204 -6.15 11.41 14.23
C GLU A 204 -4.85 10.92 13.52
N PHE A 205 -3.88 11.80 13.18
CA PHE A 205 -2.75 11.39 12.33
C PHE A 205 -1.49 10.86 13.04
N ASP A 206 -1.38 9.52 13.04
CA ASP A 206 -0.10 8.78 12.87
C ASP A 206 -0.28 7.42 12.11
N LYS A 207 -1.50 7.01 11.70
CA LYS A 207 -1.74 5.58 11.34
C LYS A 207 -2.23 5.25 9.93
N SER A 208 -2.88 6.16 9.19
CA SER A 208 -3.64 5.76 7.98
C SER A 208 -3.03 6.12 6.63
N GLY A 209 -1.95 6.90 6.55
CA GLY A 209 -1.27 7.23 5.28
C GLY A 209 -2.07 8.04 4.25
N MET A 210 -3.36 8.33 4.49
CA MET A 210 -4.26 8.98 3.53
C MET A 210 -3.92 10.46 3.26
N ALA A 211 -3.27 11.16 4.19
CA ALA A 211 -2.86 12.55 3.99
C ALA A 211 -1.85 12.70 2.84
N TRP A 212 -0.91 11.76 2.71
CA TRP A 212 0.05 11.77 1.61
C TRP A 212 -0.62 11.55 0.26
N GLN A 213 -1.67 10.74 0.19
CA GLN A 213 -2.45 10.54 -1.04
C GLN A 213 -3.19 11.83 -1.45
N LEU A 214 -3.83 12.53 -0.51
CA LEU A 214 -4.50 13.80 -0.80
C LEU A 214 -3.51 14.90 -1.22
N LEU A 215 -2.37 15.01 -0.55
CA LEU A 215 -1.32 15.96 -0.92
C LEU A 215 -0.72 15.64 -2.29
N ALA A 216 -0.46 14.36 -2.58
CA ALA A 216 0.02 13.93 -3.88
C ALA A 216 -1.01 14.21 -4.99
N LEU A 217 -2.29 13.98 -4.74
CA LEU A 217 -3.37 14.29 -5.69
C LEU A 217 -3.50 15.80 -5.91
N LEU A 218 -3.44 16.62 -4.86
CA LEU A 218 -3.37 18.07 -4.98
C LEU A 218 -2.16 18.49 -5.81
N GLN A 219 -0.98 17.92 -5.57
CA GLN A 219 0.21 18.22 -6.34
C GLN A 219 0.11 17.75 -7.80
N ILE A 220 -0.56 16.63 -8.09
CA ILE A 220 -0.81 16.16 -9.46
C ILE A 220 -1.81 17.07 -10.17
N MET A 221 -2.90 17.47 -9.52
CA MET A 221 -3.88 18.41 -10.06
C MET A 221 -3.24 19.79 -10.28
N ILE A 222 -2.44 20.26 -9.33
CA ILE A 222 -1.69 21.50 -9.45
C ILE A 222 -0.66 21.38 -10.58
N SER A 223 0.16 20.32 -10.67
CA SER A 223 1.18 20.19 -11.71
C SER A 223 0.61 20.03 -13.12
N LYS A 224 -0.49 19.28 -13.29
CA LYS A 224 -1.22 19.19 -14.57
C LYS A 224 -1.82 20.54 -14.98
N ASN A 225 -2.24 21.36 -14.01
CA ASN A 225 -2.88 22.67 -14.25
C ASN A 225 -1.93 23.88 -14.09
N VAL A 226 -0.71 23.70 -13.58
CA VAL A 226 0.34 24.74 -13.55
C VAL A 226 0.79 25.04 -14.97
N LEU A 227 0.65 24.09 -15.90
CA LEU A 227 0.72 24.36 -17.34
C LEU A 227 -0.35 25.36 -17.81
N LEU A 228 -1.52 25.41 -17.16
CA LEU A 228 -2.60 26.36 -17.44
C LEU A 228 -2.45 27.69 -16.67
N ILE A 229 -1.94 27.68 -15.43
CA ILE A 229 -1.60 28.92 -14.69
C ILE A 229 -0.45 29.66 -15.40
N SER A 230 0.51 28.92 -15.96
CA SER A 230 1.59 29.48 -16.80
C SER A 230 1.08 30.03 -18.14
N LEU A 231 -0.09 29.59 -18.63
CA LEU A 231 -0.75 30.13 -19.82
C LEU A 231 -1.59 31.39 -19.52
N PHE A 232 -2.01 31.58 -18.26
CA PHE A 232 -2.70 32.79 -17.82
C PHE A 232 -1.75 33.95 -17.46
N GLU A 233 -0.45 33.69 -17.24
CA GLU A 233 0.57 34.73 -17.05
C GLU A 233 1.14 35.32 -18.36
N TYR A 234 0.64 34.91 -19.54
CA TYR A 234 1.08 35.46 -20.83
C TYR A 234 0.03 36.35 -21.50
N ASN A 235 -0.40 37.41 -20.81
CA ASN A 235 -1.08 38.55 -21.44
C ASN A 235 -0.67 39.86 -20.76
N ASP A 236 0.61 40.20 -20.92
CA ASP A 236 1.12 41.54 -20.67
C ASP A 236 0.74 42.48 -21.82
N LYS A 237 -0.14 43.46 -21.55
CA LYS A 237 0.12 44.85 -21.98
C LYS A 237 -0.69 45.89 -21.19
N PRO A 238 -0.08 47.06 -20.89
CA PRO A 238 -0.63 48.04 -19.96
C PRO A 238 -1.28 49.23 -20.68
N LEU A 239 -2.40 49.75 -20.15
CA LEU A 239 -2.81 51.13 -20.42
C LEU A 239 -3.36 51.80 -19.16
N CYS A 240 -2.85 53.01 -18.94
CA CYS A 240 -3.06 53.89 -17.81
C CYS A 240 -4.49 54.43 -17.68
N ASN A 241 -4.94 54.52 -16.42
CA ASN A 241 -5.41 55.74 -15.77
C ASN A 241 -6.55 56.56 -16.43
N VAL A 242 -7.80 56.24 -16.08
CA VAL A 242 -8.91 57.23 -15.98
C VAL A 242 -9.78 56.90 -14.76
N ARG A 243 -9.96 57.90 -13.92
CA ARG A 243 -10.83 57.96 -12.73
C ARG A 243 -12.28 58.22 -13.17
N VAL A 244 -13.25 57.36 -12.85
CA VAL A 244 -14.66 57.74 -12.58
C VAL A 244 -15.31 56.71 -11.63
N ASN A 245 -16.09 57.22 -10.68
CA ASN A 245 -16.81 56.56 -9.59
C ASN A 245 -17.84 55.49 -10.02
N GLY A 246 -18.07 54.53 -9.12
CA GLY A 246 -19.41 54.01 -8.83
C GLY A 246 -19.58 52.49 -8.99
N CYS A 247 -19.67 51.82 -7.84
CA CYS A 247 -20.45 50.62 -7.51
C CYS A 247 -19.64 49.55 -6.75
N THR A 248 -20.18 49.27 -5.57
CA THR A 248 -19.96 48.13 -4.67
C THR A 248 -20.02 46.80 -5.40
N ASP A 249 -19.11 45.88 -5.07
CA ASP A 249 -19.44 44.54 -4.59
C ASP A 249 -18.18 43.81 -4.09
N ALA A 250 -18.40 42.84 -3.21
CA ALA A 250 -17.46 42.27 -2.25
C ALA A 250 -16.14 41.74 -2.87
N VAL A 251 -15.03 42.30 -2.39
CA VAL A 251 -13.68 41.73 -2.51
C VAL A 251 -13.42 40.89 -1.26
N TRP A 252 -13.18 39.60 -1.43
CA TRP A 252 -12.62 38.75 -0.37
C TRP A 252 -11.11 39.00 -0.28
N PRO A 253 -10.54 39.32 0.89
CA PRO A 253 -9.09 39.36 1.04
C PRO A 253 -8.65 38.02 1.63
N LEU A 254 -7.92 37.23 0.85
CA LEU A 254 -6.82 36.47 1.43
C LEU A 254 -5.55 37.22 1.06
N SER A 255 -4.88 37.76 2.07
CA SER A 255 -3.64 38.50 1.87
C SER A 255 -2.54 37.54 1.39
N PRO A 256 -1.81 37.88 0.31
CA PRO A 256 -0.67 37.11 -0.22
C PRO A 256 0.35 36.58 0.80
N PRO A 257 0.66 37.22 1.94
CA PRO A 257 1.63 36.68 2.90
C PRO A 257 1.25 35.31 3.50
N LEU A 258 -0.03 34.99 3.69
CA LEU A 258 -0.46 33.74 4.34
C LEU A 258 -0.24 32.49 3.47
N MET A 259 -0.40 32.63 2.15
CA MET A 259 -0.13 31.53 1.21
C MET A 259 1.37 31.22 1.14
N CYS A 260 2.22 32.24 1.12
CA CYS A 260 3.68 32.06 1.12
C CYS A 260 4.18 31.45 2.43
N GLU A 261 3.60 31.79 3.59
CA GLU A 261 4.03 31.23 4.88
C GLU A 261 3.70 29.74 5.02
N ILE A 262 2.50 29.31 4.61
CA ILE A 262 2.11 27.89 4.67
C ILE A 262 2.96 27.04 3.71
N PHE A 263 3.20 27.54 2.49
CA PHE A 263 4.07 26.86 1.53
C PHE A 263 5.52 26.78 2.04
N THR A 264 6.03 27.86 2.63
CA THR A 264 7.41 27.91 3.15
C THR A 264 7.57 27.01 4.38
N ALA A 265 6.58 26.96 5.28
CA ALA A 265 6.60 26.10 6.46
C ALA A 265 6.59 24.61 6.08
N THR A 266 5.71 24.21 5.16
CA THR A 266 5.59 22.82 4.68
C THR A 266 6.87 22.37 3.94
N THR A 267 7.47 23.27 3.15
CA THR A 267 8.72 22.98 2.43
C THR A 267 9.92 22.89 3.38
N ARG A 268 9.96 23.71 4.45
CA ARG A 268 11.02 23.69 5.46
C ARG A 268 10.97 22.42 6.33
N GLU A 269 9.80 22.00 6.80
CA GLU A 269 9.67 20.75 7.58
C GLU A 269 10.06 19.51 6.76
N THR A 270 9.74 19.50 5.46
CA THR A 270 10.12 18.41 4.56
C THR A 270 11.64 18.38 4.31
N ALA A 271 12.30 19.55 4.23
CA ALA A 271 13.75 19.65 4.07
C ALA A 271 14.54 19.28 5.34
N ASP A 272 14.01 19.63 6.52
CA ASP A 272 14.62 19.31 7.82
C ASP A 272 14.48 17.82 8.16
N ALA A 273 13.38 17.18 7.74
CA ALA A 273 13.20 15.73 7.86
C ALA A 273 14.19 14.92 7.00
N LEU A 274 14.62 15.47 5.84
CA LEU A 274 15.56 14.85 4.91
C LEU A 274 17.04 15.05 5.25
N THR A 275 17.36 15.89 6.25
CA THR A 275 18.75 16.23 6.62
C THR A 275 19.14 15.79 8.05
N SER A 276 18.27 15.08 8.77
CA SER A 276 18.57 14.56 10.11
C SER A 276 19.65 13.45 10.08
N PRO A 277 20.84 13.63 10.71
CA PRO A 277 21.96 12.70 10.59
C PRO A 277 21.92 11.50 11.57
N ARG A 278 20.74 11.09 12.05
CA ARG A 278 20.62 10.01 13.06
C ARG A 278 19.95 8.75 12.50
N ALA A 279 20.70 8.02 11.69
CA ALA A 279 20.55 6.57 11.57
C ALA A 279 21.88 5.95 11.13
N THR A 280 22.57 5.32 12.08
CA THR A 280 23.79 4.54 11.85
C THR A 280 23.43 3.31 11.00
N SER A 281 23.68 3.40 9.70
CA SER A 281 23.52 2.29 8.77
C SER A 281 24.72 1.33 8.87
N ILE A 282 24.44 0.09 9.27
CA ILE A 282 25.35 -1.04 9.13
C ILE A 282 24.94 -1.75 7.84
N LEU A 283 25.50 -1.32 6.70
CA LEU A 283 25.52 -2.09 5.46
C LEU A 283 26.88 -1.91 4.77
N PRO A 284 27.39 -2.95 4.07
CA PRO A 284 28.76 -2.99 3.59
C PRO A 284 28.98 -2.12 2.34
N VAL A 285 30.17 -1.55 2.27
CA VAL A 285 30.70 -0.72 1.18
C VAL A 285 30.70 -1.50 -0.14
N PRO A 286 30.10 -1.00 -1.24
CA PRO A 286 30.19 -1.64 -2.54
C PRO A 286 31.46 -1.19 -3.27
N THR A 287 32.27 -2.17 -3.67
CA THR A 287 33.38 -1.97 -4.61
C THR A 287 32.81 -1.72 -6.00
N GLN A 288 33.22 -0.62 -6.63
CA GLN A 288 32.84 -0.25 -7.99
C GLN A 288 33.42 -1.24 -9.01
N THR A 289 32.56 -1.87 -9.80
CA THR A 289 32.88 -2.28 -11.17
C THR A 289 31.68 -1.98 -12.06
N THR A 290 31.92 -1.13 -13.05
CA THR A 290 31.11 -0.80 -14.22
C THR A 290 30.70 -2.05 -15.00
N ASP A 291 29.41 -2.32 -15.06
CA ASP A 291 28.60 -2.53 -16.28
C ASP A 291 27.18 -2.96 -15.88
N GLU A 292 26.18 -2.25 -16.42
CA GLU A 292 24.73 -2.55 -16.40
C GLU A 292 24.18 -3.27 -15.15
N ALA A 293 23.90 -2.49 -14.11
CA ALA A 293 23.01 -2.92 -13.04
C ALA A 293 21.57 -3.01 -13.57
N LEU A 294 21.25 -4.14 -14.21
CA LEU A 294 19.89 -4.60 -14.36
C LEU A 294 19.29 -4.66 -12.95
N GLU A 295 18.35 -3.78 -12.65
CA GLU A 295 17.57 -3.78 -11.42
C GLU A 295 16.78 -5.10 -11.39
N ARG A 296 17.41 -6.16 -10.84
CA ARG A 296 16.81 -7.48 -10.70
C ARG A 296 15.76 -7.41 -9.62
N GLN A 297 14.56 -7.01 -10.00
CA GLN A 297 13.36 -7.22 -9.19
C GLN A 297 13.08 -8.72 -9.17
N ALA A 298 13.62 -9.41 -8.17
CA ALA A 298 13.33 -10.81 -7.91
C ALA A 298 12.01 -10.91 -7.14
N VAL A 299 11.10 -11.77 -7.61
CA VAL A 299 9.87 -12.09 -6.87
C VAL A 299 10.14 -13.35 -6.04
N GLY A 300 9.79 -13.30 -4.76
CA GLY A 300 10.08 -14.36 -3.78
C GLY A 300 8.82 -15.13 -3.38
N MET A 301 8.91 -16.46 -3.39
CA MET A 301 7.96 -17.34 -2.71
C MET A 301 8.64 -18.09 -1.58
N GLN A 302 7.88 -18.33 -0.51
CA GLN A 302 8.28 -19.16 0.60
C GLN A 302 7.50 -20.49 0.61
N LEU A 303 8.24 -21.58 0.76
CA LEU A 303 7.69 -22.90 1.02
C LEU A 303 7.86 -23.22 2.51
N LYS A 304 6.74 -23.41 3.20
CA LYS A 304 6.69 -23.81 4.60
C LYS A 304 6.25 -25.25 4.70
N CYS A 305 7.12 -26.11 5.23
CA CYS A 305 6.79 -27.50 5.51
C CYS A 305 6.38 -27.66 6.98
N GLY A 306 5.19 -28.20 7.21
CA GLY A 306 4.67 -28.54 8.52
C GLY A 306 5.30 -29.79 9.12
N LYS A 307 4.67 -30.26 10.19
CA LYS A 307 5.23 -31.05 11.28
C LYS A 307 5.91 -32.36 10.84
N LEU A 308 7.25 -32.39 10.84
CA LEU A 308 8.00 -33.65 10.83
C LEU A 308 7.86 -34.34 12.20
N SER A 309 7.06 -35.40 12.25
CA SER A 309 7.13 -36.37 13.35
C SER A 309 8.41 -37.19 13.19
N LEU A 310 9.49 -36.76 13.83
CA LEU A 310 10.70 -37.57 13.90
C LEU A 310 10.35 -38.90 14.60
N PRO A 311 10.63 -40.06 14.00
CA PRO A 311 10.45 -41.33 14.70
C PRO A 311 11.32 -41.33 15.96
N PRO A 312 10.88 -41.96 17.06
CA PRO A 312 11.67 -42.05 18.27
C PRO A 312 13.03 -42.66 17.93
N VAL A 313 14.10 -41.94 18.24
CA VAL A 313 15.47 -42.39 18.05
C VAL A 313 15.68 -43.65 18.88
N ARG A 314 15.61 -44.82 18.25
CA ARG A 314 16.10 -46.06 18.88
C ARG A 314 17.61 -45.91 19.01
N SER A 315 18.08 -45.71 20.23
CA SER A 315 19.51 -45.70 20.57
C SER A 315 20.12 -47.06 20.20
N SER A 316 20.66 -47.16 18.99
CA SER A 316 21.50 -48.30 18.62
C SER A 316 22.95 -47.98 19.01
N SER A 317 23.56 -48.88 19.77
CA SER A 317 24.89 -48.73 20.41
C SER A 317 26.07 -48.59 19.44
N LYS A 318 25.84 -48.47 18.13
CA LYS A 318 26.88 -48.37 17.10
C LYS A 318 27.32 -46.93 16.76
N GLN A 319 26.63 -45.89 17.23
CA GLN A 319 26.98 -44.48 16.95
C GLN A 319 28.08 -43.88 17.86
N ASN A 320 28.51 -44.58 18.92
CA ASN A 320 29.55 -44.08 19.82
C ASN A 320 30.97 -44.04 19.23
N ASN A 321 31.21 -44.67 18.08
CA ASN A 321 32.54 -44.63 17.42
C ASN A 321 32.73 -43.40 16.52
N VAL A 322 31.67 -42.82 15.97
CA VAL A 322 31.78 -41.64 15.07
C VAL A 322 32.00 -40.35 15.87
N LEU A 323 31.37 -40.22 17.04
CA LEU A 323 31.58 -39.09 17.95
C LEU A 323 32.98 -39.05 18.59
N ARG A 324 33.66 -40.20 18.73
CA ARG A 324 35.07 -40.24 19.20
C ARG A 324 36.08 -39.86 18.12
N GLN A 325 35.77 -40.05 16.84
CA GLN A 325 36.66 -39.62 15.74
C GLN A 325 36.59 -38.10 15.50
N GLY A 326 35.43 -37.47 15.68
CA GLY A 326 35.29 -36.02 15.56
C GLY A 326 36.02 -35.22 16.65
N GLN A 327 36.10 -35.75 17.88
CA GLN A 327 36.82 -35.08 18.98
C GLN A 327 38.34 -35.17 18.88
N LYS A 328 38.90 -36.06 18.04
CA LYS A 328 40.34 -36.18 17.82
C LYS A 328 40.87 -35.12 16.84
N TRP A 329 40.06 -34.71 15.87
CA TRP A 329 40.43 -33.71 14.86
C TRP A 329 40.52 -32.29 15.42
N MET A 330 39.59 -31.89 16.31
CA MET A 330 39.62 -30.55 16.92
C MET A 330 40.77 -30.32 17.92
N LYS A 331 41.56 -31.35 18.25
CA LYS A 331 42.70 -31.22 19.17
C LYS A 331 44.05 -31.08 18.46
N GLU A 332 44.17 -31.48 17.19
CA GLU A 332 45.39 -31.29 16.39
C GLU A 332 45.44 -29.90 15.72
N GLU A 333 44.31 -29.20 15.58
CA GLU A 333 44.25 -27.89 14.92
C GLU A 333 44.51 -26.69 15.88
N ALA A 334 44.69 -26.97 17.18
CA ALA A 334 44.96 -25.95 18.20
C ALA A 334 46.46 -25.73 18.50
N ASP A 335 47.33 -26.62 18.06
CA ASP A 335 48.78 -26.56 18.36
C ASP A 335 49.63 -25.94 17.21
N ASP A 336 49.00 -25.56 16.09
CA ASP A 336 49.70 -25.04 14.88
C ASP A 336 49.63 -23.50 14.72
N LYS A 337 49.29 -22.78 15.79
CA LYS A 337 49.29 -21.30 15.81
C LYS A 337 50.02 -20.75 17.03
N GLU A 338 51.32 -21.02 17.11
CA GLU A 338 52.22 -20.21 17.94
C GLU A 338 53.62 -20.16 17.30
N TYR A 339 53.80 -19.22 16.35
CA TYR A 339 55.06 -18.57 15.98
C TYR A 339 54.75 -17.21 15.33
#